data_AF-A0A5E7FU98-F1
#
_entry.id   AF-A0A5E7FU98-F1
#
_cell.length_a   1.000
_cell.length_b   1.000
_cell.length_c   1.000
_cell.angle_alpha   90.00
_cell.angle_beta   90.00
_cell.angle_gamma   90.00
#
_symmetry.space_group_name_H-M   'P 1'
#
loop_
_entity.id
_entity.type
_entity.pdbx_description
1 polymer ?
#
loop_
_entity_poly.entity_id
_entity_poly.type
_entity_poly.pdbx_seq_one_letter_code
_entity_poly.pdbx_strand_id
1 'polypeptide(L)'
;MAFEQGDPDRPYIAHALHDSQHPDHVTLGKRDYTRNVLRTPANNKLRLEDNRGQEHVKLSTEYGGKSQLNLGHVVDAQKQKRGEGFELRTDEWGAIRGGKGLFLSADVQPKAQGEQLDMSAAIEQLESALSLARSLAQAARSAQATPGDTDSQQRLVQALKGLAQPGVLLHAPAGIGVVSPEAVCLSSGSESVAIMAAHNTDISAGRDITATAEGGVSLFAQSSGMQLKAAQGKVELHAQSGILHALAKTDVKIESVEGRVEISAPEELLLNCGGAYIRLKDGEIELGAPGNLYLKVAHVQQLGSASLNTPVTVLPAGYSAGYTLRDEAQAPMPFTRYRITTQQGEVFNGVTDKDGQTMSVHTLMPGDLKIEFPESEKWISFSAPPELNYQGIKCTATMDDGAVLHGEFDSENKANFYSFAGKSCVKFEVENLDRQESVLSGAEKLLRELAE
;
A
#
# COMPACT_ATOMS: atom_id res chain seq x y z
N MET A 1 9.17 38.98 -40.34
CA MET A 1 8.61 39.71 -39.19
C MET A 1 7.09 39.65 -39.32
N ALA A 2 6.41 39.17 -38.28
CA ALA A 2 4.96 39.05 -38.21
C ALA A 2 4.45 39.83 -36.98
N PHE A 3 3.15 39.98 -36.87
CA PHE A 3 2.53 40.80 -35.82
C PHE A 3 1.47 39.97 -35.12
N GLU A 4 1.45 39.99 -33.79
CA GLU A 4 0.45 39.25 -33.01
C GLU A 4 -0.94 39.80 -33.37
N GLN A 5 -1.83 38.95 -33.92
CA GLN A 5 -3.16 39.36 -34.41
C GLN A 5 -3.16 40.50 -35.45
N GLY A 6 -2.04 40.72 -36.14
CA GLY A 6 -1.89 41.85 -37.07
C GLY A 6 -1.68 43.21 -36.39
N ASP A 7 -1.44 43.24 -35.07
CA ASP A 7 -1.16 44.45 -34.31
C ASP A 7 0.25 44.98 -34.61
N PRO A 8 0.39 46.11 -35.33
CA PRO A 8 1.69 46.67 -35.70
C PRO A 8 2.57 47.05 -34.50
N ASP A 9 1.99 47.19 -33.30
CA ASP A 9 2.72 47.50 -32.07
C ASP A 9 3.28 46.24 -31.37
N ARG A 10 2.99 45.04 -31.90
CA ARG A 10 3.43 43.75 -31.34
C ARG A 10 4.19 42.89 -32.37
N PRO A 11 5.34 43.37 -32.90
CA PRO A 11 6.15 42.61 -33.84
C PRO A 11 6.82 41.41 -33.18
N TYR A 12 6.87 40.29 -33.90
CA TYR A 12 7.71 39.14 -33.58
C TYR A 12 8.39 38.56 -34.83
N ILE A 13 9.50 37.88 -34.64
CA ILE A 13 10.20 37.21 -35.74
C ILE A 13 9.57 35.83 -35.93
N ALA A 14 8.72 35.69 -36.96
CA ALA A 14 8.23 34.41 -37.42
C ALA A 14 9.21 33.80 -38.43
N HIS A 15 9.42 32.48 -38.37
CA HIS A 15 10.18 31.67 -39.34
C HIS A 15 11.72 31.88 -39.40
N ALA A 16 12.33 32.55 -38.42
CA ALA A 16 13.77 32.51 -38.20
C ALA A 16 14.04 32.00 -36.78
N LEU A 17 14.59 30.79 -36.70
CA LEU A 17 15.10 30.21 -35.45
C LEU A 17 16.63 30.34 -35.52
N HIS A 18 17.22 30.96 -34.52
CA HIS A 18 18.67 31.13 -34.43
C HIS A 18 19.26 29.90 -33.73
N ASP A 19 20.43 29.44 -34.17
CA ASP A 19 21.13 28.32 -33.56
C ASP A 19 22.61 28.69 -33.31
N SER A 20 23.36 27.76 -32.73
CA SER A 20 24.80 27.96 -32.45
C SER A 20 25.66 28.34 -33.67
N GLN A 21 25.22 28.03 -34.89
CA GLN A 21 25.90 28.26 -36.16
C GLN A 21 25.30 29.44 -36.96
N HIS A 22 24.05 29.83 -36.69
CA HIS A 22 23.31 30.90 -37.36
C HIS A 22 22.81 31.97 -36.35
N PRO A 23 23.70 32.85 -35.85
CA PRO A 23 23.36 33.85 -34.83
C PRO A 23 22.53 35.01 -35.40
N ASP A 24 21.71 35.65 -34.54
CA ASP A 24 20.97 36.87 -34.90
C ASP A 24 21.93 38.03 -35.24
N HIS A 25 21.63 38.74 -36.33
CA HIS A 25 22.34 39.94 -36.74
C HIS A 25 21.92 41.17 -35.92
N VAL A 26 20.74 41.15 -35.30
CA VAL A 26 20.30 42.16 -34.33
C VAL A 26 20.98 41.84 -33.00
N THR A 27 21.92 42.70 -32.60
CA THR A 27 22.75 42.54 -31.40
C THR A 27 21.93 42.62 -30.10
N LEU A 28 21.14 41.60 -29.79
CA LEU A 28 20.73 41.27 -28.42
C LEU A 28 21.97 40.75 -27.71
N GLY A 29 22.73 41.69 -27.12
CA GLY A 29 24.15 41.55 -26.82
C GLY A 29 24.60 40.23 -26.18
N LYS A 30 25.63 39.61 -26.78
CA LYS A 30 26.60 38.63 -26.23
C LYS A 30 26.13 37.49 -25.30
N ARG A 31 24.84 37.30 -24.99
CA ARG A 31 24.41 36.43 -23.89
C ARG A 31 23.23 35.49 -24.18
N ASP A 32 22.42 35.66 -25.21
CA ASP A 32 21.25 34.80 -25.48
C ASP A 32 21.09 34.40 -26.95
N TYR A 33 22.16 34.44 -27.75
CA TYR A 33 22.11 34.18 -29.21
C TYR A 33 21.78 32.72 -29.60
N THR A 34 21.91 31.77 -28.65
CA THR A 34 21.58 30.35 -28.84
C THR A 34 20.22 29.97 -28.27
N ARG A 35 19.43 30.95 -27.78
CA ARG A 35 18.23 30.68 -26.99
C ARG A 35 16.97 31.15 -27.72
N ASN A 36 16.15 30.18 -28.10
CA ASN A 36 14.84 30.40 -28.70
C ASN A 36 13.77 30.41 -27.59
N VAL A 37 12.96 31.48 -27.49
CA VAL A 37 11.94 31.61 -26.43
C VAL A 37 10.60 32.06 -27.01
N LEU A 38 9.57 31.23 -26.81
CA LEU A 38 8.17 31.64 -26.92
C LEU A 38 7.69 32.02 -25.53
N ARG A 39 7.35 33.29 -25.30
CA ARG A 39 6.96 33.82 -23.99
C ARG A 39 5.69 34.65 -24.09
N THR A 40 4.70 34.35 -23.26
CA THR A 40 3.48 35.15 -23.12
C THR A 40 3.66 36.28 -22.08
N PRO A 41 2.78 37.31 -22.05
CA PRO A 41 2.81 38.36 -21.02
C PRO A 41 2.71 37.83 -19.59
N ALA A 42 1.91 36.78 -19.38
CA ALA A 42 1.80 36.05 -18.11
C ALA A 42 3.04 35.18 -17.78
N ASN A 43 4.10 35.30 -18.59
CA ASN A 43 5.36 34.59 -18.43
C ASN A 43 5.24 33.05 -18.56
N ASN A 44 4.22 32.56 -19.27
CA ASN A 44 4.23 31.19 -19.79
C ASN A 44 5.32 31.11 -20.86
N LYS A 45 6.19 30.11 -20.76
CA LYS A 45 7.39 30.00 -21.59
C LYS A 45 7.56 28.60 -22.14
N LEU A 46 7.84 28.53 -23.44
CA LEU A 46 8.57 27.44 -24.06
C LEU A 46 9.95 27.98 -24.47
N ARG A 47 11.02 27.45 -23.88
CA ARG A 47 12.40 27.86 -24.15
C ARG A 47 13.19 26.67 -24.67
N LEU A 48 13.92 26.88 -25.75
CA LEU A 48 14.88 25.94 -26.35
C LEU A 48 16.26 26.61 -26.30
N GLU A 49 17.23 25.98 -25.67
CA GLU A 49 18.63 26.39 -25.65
C GLU A 49 19.43 25.47 -26.55
N ASP A 50 20.10 26.04 -27.55
CA ASP A 50 20.87 25.33 -28.57
C ASP A 50 22.39 25.46 -28.37
N ASN A 51 22.83 25.97 -27.21
CA ASN A 51 24.25 25.98 -26.88
C ASN A 51 24.80 24.55 -26.82
N ARG A 52 25.79 24.24 -27.68
CA ARG A 52 26.25 22.87 -27.89
C ARG A 52 26.84 22.25 -26.63
N GLY A 53 26.37 21.07 -26.26
CA GLY A 53 26.73 20.37 -25.02
C GLY A 53 26.05 20.91 -23.76
N GLN A 54 25.17 21.91 -23.89
CA GLN A 54 24.37 22.51 -22.82
C GLN A 54 22.91 22.71 -23.26
N GLU A 55 22.46 21.87 -24.19
CA GLU A 55 21.13 21.94 -24.77
C GLU A 55 20.07 21.68 -23.70
N HIS A 56 18.99 22.46 -23.71
CA HIS A 56 17.85 22.20 -22.84
C HIS A 56 16.53 22.73 -23.37
N VAL A 57 15.46 22.07 -22.96
CA VAL A 57 14.07 22.50 -23.19
C VAL A 57 13.44 22.84 -21.86
N LYS A 58 12.72 23.97 -21.80
CA LYS A 58 11.95 24.39 -20.64
C LYS A 58 10.55 24.77 -21.03
N LEU A 59 9.56 24.08 -20.47
CA LEU A 59 8.16 24.46 -20.48
C LEU A 59 7.79 24.94 -19.07
N SER A 60 7.29 26.17 -18.94
CA SER A 60 7.03 26.81 -17.64
C SER A 60 5.77 27.64 -17.66
N THR A 61 5.01 27.57 -16.58
CA THR A 61 4.08 28.62 -16.15
C THR A 61 4.56 29.24 -14.83
N GLU A 62 4.00 30.36 -14.40
CA GLU A 62 4.26 30.94 -13.07
C GLU A 62 3.30 30.38 -12.02
N TYR A 63 2.15 29.85 -12.42
CA TYR A 63 1.16 29.27 -11.49
C TYR A 63 1.75 28.06 -10.73
N GLY A 64 1.39 27.95 -9.45
CA GLY A 64 1.90 26.90 -8.56
C GLY A 64 3.40 26.99 -8.31
N GLY A 65 3.91 28.19 -8.02
CA GLY A 65 5.32 28.40 -7.66
C GLY A 65 6.33 28.15 -8.78
N LYS A 66 5.88 28.29 -10.04
CA LYS A 66 6.50 27.90 -11.32
C LYS A 66 6.47 26.40 -11.64
N SER A 67 5.29 25.89 -11.96
CA SER A 67 5.12 24.55 -12.53
C SER A 67 5.89 24.40 -13.85
N GLN A 68 6.81 23.43 -13.92
CA GLN A 68 7.79 23.31 -14.99
C GLN A 68 8.11 21.86 -15.39
N LEU A 69 8.34 21.67 -16.68
CA LEU A 69 9.07 20.55 -17.26
C LEU A 69 10.40 21.08 -17.84
N ASN A 70 11.52 20.60 -17.32
CA ASN A 70 12.85 20.92 -17.81
C ASN A 70 13.53 19.63 -18.33
N LEU A 71 14.13 19.67 -19.53
CA LEU A 71 14.82 18.54 -20.17
C LEU A 71 16.24 18.97 -20.57
N GLY A 72 17.25 18.11 -20.38
CA GLY A 72 18.64 18.34 -20.76
C GLY A 72 19.46 19.02 -19.67
N HIS A 73 20.25 20.03 -20.04
CA HIS A 73 21.10 20.82 -19.14
C HIS A 73 20.28 21.88 -18.38
N VAL A 74 19.73 21.50 -17.22
CA VAL A 74 18.83 22.36 -16.45
C VAL A 74 19.61 23.48 -15.76
N VAL A 75 19.22 24.74 -16.01
CA VAL A 75 19.87 25.94 -15.44
C VAL A 75 18.95 26.78 -14.57
N ASP A 76 19.53 27.50 -13.61
CA ASP A 76 18.85 28.52 -12.81
C ASP A 76 18.64 29.85 -13.58
N ALA A 77 18.18 30.90 -12.87
CA ALA A 77 17.95 32.21 -13.47
C ALA A 77 19.25 32.91 -13.91
N GLN A 78 20.37 32.58 -13.27
CA GLN A 78 21.72 33.06 -13.53
C GLN A 78 22.45 32.24 -14.61
N LYS A 79 21.73 31.28 -15.24
CA LYS A 79 22.26 30.34 -16.24
C LYS A 79 23.31 29.37 -15.67
N GLN A 80 23.39 29.22 -14.35
CA GLN A 80 24.23 28.22 -13.72
C GLN A 80 23.52 26.87 -13.75
N LYS A 81 24.28 25.80 -14.00
CA LYS A 81 23.78 24.43 -14.00
C LYS A 81 23.21 24.10 -12.61
N ARG A 82 21.95 23.65 -12.58
CA ARG A 82 21.27 23.16 -11.38
C ARG A 82 20.94 21.66 -11.43
N GLY A 83 21.01 21.05 -12.61
CA GLY A 83 20.74 19.62 -12.79
C GLY A 83 20.91 19.16 -14.24
N GLU A 84 20.78 17.84 -14.44
CA GLU A 84 20.80 17.18 -15.75
C GLU A 84 19.71 16.11 -15.82
N GLY A 85 19.24 15.83 -17.03
CA GLY A 85 18.20 14.83 -17.27
C GLY A 85 16.84 15.49 -17.45
N PHE A 86 15.82 15.02 -16.74
CA PHE A 86 14.52 15.66 -16.72
C PHE A 86 14.13 16.07 -15.30
N GLU A 87 13.39 17.17 -15.20
CA GLU A 87 12.75 17.59 -13.96
C GLU A 87 11.30 17.97 -14.26
N LEU A 88 10.37 17.32 -13.56
CA LEU A 88 8.99 17.75 -13.45
C LEU A 88 8.80 18.31 -12.04
N ARG A 89 8.52 19.62 -11.92
CA ARG A 89 8.38 20.29 -10.62
C ARG A 89 7.18 21.22 -10.55
N THR A 90 6.66 21.39 -9.35
CA THR A 90 5.61 22.34 -8.97
C THR A 90 5.68 22.54 -7.45
N ASP A 91 5.17 23.67 -6.95
CA ASP A 91 4.99 23.89 -5.52
C ASP A 91 3.60 23.38 -5.04
N GLU A 92 2.74 22.99 -5.99
CA GLU A 92 1.43 22.37 -5.76
C GLU A 92 1.54 20.83 -5.86
N TRP A 93 0.42 20.14 -6.06
CA TRP A 93 0.40 18.69 -6.26
C TRP A 93 0.95 18.26 -7.62
N GLY A 94 1.66 17.14 -7.63
CA GLY A 94 2.02 16.40 -8.84
C GLY A 94 1.17 15.14 -8.99
N ALA A 95 0.68 14.88 -10.20
CA ALA A 95 -0.03 13.64 -10.52
C ALA A 95 0.57 12.99 -11.77
N ILE A 96 0.96 11.72 -11.67
CA ILE A 96 1.37 10.87 -12.79
C ILE A 96 0.37 9.71 -12.87
N ARG A 97 -0.37 9.61 -13.98
CA ARG A 97 -1.42 8.61 -14.16
C ARG A 97 -1.26 7.89 -15.49
N GLY A 98 -0.99 6.59 -15.42
CA GLY A 98 -1.00 5.68 -16.56
C GLY A 98 -2.14 4.68 -16.42
N GLY A 99 -3.20 4.82 -17.23
CA GLY A 99 -4.38 3.93 -17.15
C GLY A 99 -4.08 2.46 -17.49
N LYS A 100 -2.92 2.19 -18.09
CA LYS A 100 -2.40 0.84 -18.36
C LYS A 100 -1.26 0.41 -17.43
N GLY A 101 -0.94 1.23 -16.41
CA GLY A 101 0.16 1.01 -15.48
C GLY A 101 1.27 2.06 -15.56
N LEU A 102 2.21 1.99 -14.62
CA LEU A 102 3.40 2.85 -14.54
C LEU A 102 4.65 2.01 -14.35
N PHE A 103 5.67 2.27 -15.16
CA PHE A 103 7.01 1.73 -14.97
C PHE A 103 7.96 2.87 -14.62
N LEU A 104 8.53 2.83 -13.42
CA LEU A 104 9.53 3.80 -12.97
C LEU A 104 10.85 3.06 -12.79
N SER A 105 11.82 3.42 -13.63
CA SER A 105 13.08 2.69 -13.74
C SER A 105 14.29 3.61 -13.72
N ALA A 106 15.36 3.15 -13.07
CA ALA A 106 16.71 3.71 -13.17
C ALA A 106 17.64 2.83 -14.06
N ASP A 107 17.06 1.94 -14.87
CA ASP A 107 17.78 1.18 -15.89
C ASP A 107 18.20 2.08 -17.04
N VAL A 108 19.45 1.91 -17.49
CA VAL A 108 19.99 2.73 -18.58
C VAL A 108 19.46 2.22 -19.92
N GLN A 109 18.77 3.08 -20.67
CA GLN A 109 18.40 2.84 -22.07
C GLN A 109 19.06 3.91 -22.98
N PRO A 110 20.29 3.68 -23.47
CA PRO A 110 21.04 4.70 -24.20
C PRO A 110 20.32 5.14 -25.46
N LYS A 111 20.18 6.46 -25.64
CA LYS A 111 19.58 7.06 -26.84
C LYS A 111 18.16 6.55 -27.15
N ALA A 112 17.41 6.13 -26.13
CA ALA A 112 16.07 5.53 -26.28
C ALA A 112 16.05 4.37 -27.30
N GLN A 113 17.15 3.61 -27.40
CA GLN A 113 17.22 2.41 -28.24
C GLN A 113 16.57 1.24 -27.50
N GLY A 114 15.37 0.86 -27.93
CA GLY A 114 14.56 -0.19 -27.32
C GLY A 114 13.09 0.22 -27.22
N GLU A 115 12.28 -0.65 -26.63
CA GLU A 115 10.88 -0.35 -26.34
C GLU A 115 10.77 0.61 -25.14
N GLN A 116 9.75 1.45 -25.12
CA GLN A 116 9.47 2.35 -23.99
C GLN A 116 9.33 1.60 -22.66
N LEU A 117 8.82 0.36 -22.73
CA LEU A 117 8.59 -0.54 -21.59
C LEU A 117 9.59 -1.71 -21.58
N ASP A 118 10.81 -1.51 -22.10
CA ASP A 118 11.88 -2.49 -21.90
C ASP A 118 12.20 -2.59 -20.40
N MET A 119 11.85 -3.73 -19.82
CA MET A 119 11.89 -4.00 -18.38
C MET A 119 12.54 -5.35 -18.08
N SER A 120 13.41 -5.85 -18.96
CA SER A 120 14.04 -7.17 -18.81
C SER A 120 14.73 -7.36 -17.46
N ALA A 121 15.52 -6.37 -17.02
CA ALA A 121 16.19 -6.43 -15.71
C ALA A 121 15.19 -6.48 -14.54
N ALA A 122 14.11 -5.68 -14.61
CA ALA A 122 13.07 -5.68 -13.59
C ALA A 122 12.28 -7.00 -13.55
N ILE A 123 11.99 -7.60 -14.72
CA ILE A 123 11.34 -8.91 -14.81
C ILE A 123 12.24 -10.00 -14.21
N GLU A 124 13.54 -9.99 -14.48
CA GLU A 124 14.49 -10.94 -13.89
C GLU A 124 14.48 -10.85 -12.35
N GLN A 125 14.43 -9.64 -11.78
CA GLN A 125 14.31 -9.47 -10.33
C GLN A 125 12.98 -10.01 -9.78
N LEU A 126 11.86 -9.77 -10.47
CA LEU A 126 10.55 -10.31 -10.08
C LEU A 126 10.52 -11.84 -10.13
N GLU A 127 11.07 -12.44 -11.19
CA GLU A 127 11.13 -13.89 -11.36
C GLU A 127 12.08 -14.55 -10.34
N SER A 128 13.21 -13.91 -10.05
CA SER A 128 14.15 -14.34 -9.00
C SER A 128 13.50 -14.30 -7.61
N ALA A 129 12.83 -13.20 -7.26
CA ALA A 129 12.15 -13.07 -5.98
C ALA A 129 11.01 -14.08 -5.81
N LEU A 130 10.22 -14.34 -6.86
CA LEU A 130 9.18 -15.37 -6.83
C LEU A 130 9.77 -16.77 -6.68
N SER A 131 10.92 -17.04 -7.30
CA SER A 131 11.58 -18.35 -7.19
C SER A 131 12.11 -18.59 -5.78
N LEU A 132 12.67 -17.56 -5.14
CA LEU A 132 13.05 -17.60 -3.73
C LEU A 132 11.82 -17.84 -2.83
N ALA A 133 10.73 -17.11 -3.04
CA ALA A 133 9.48 -17.28 -2.28
C ALA A 133 8.95 -18.72 -2.37
N ARG A 134 8.96 -19.33 -3.57
CA ARG A 134 8.56 -20.73 -3.79
C ARG A 134 9.47 -21.73 -3.07
N SER A 135 10.78 -21.51 -3.14
CA SER A 135 11.76 -22.37 -2.47
C SER A 135 11.53 -22.37 -0.95
N LEU A 136 11.37 -21.19 -0.36
CA LEU A 136 11.11 -21.03 1.07
C LEU A 136 9.73 -21.58 1.47
N ALA A 137 8.69 -21.38 0.65
CA ALA A 137 7.37 -21.97 0.88
C ALA A 137 7.44 -23.52 0.88
N GLN A 138 8.23 -24.11 -0.02
CA GLN A 138 8.43 -25.56 -0.03
C GLN A 138 9.18 -26.03 1.23
N ALA A 139 10.22 -25.32 1.65
CA ALA A 139 10.93 -25.63 2.89
C ALA A 139 10.02 -25.53 4.12
N ALA A 140 9.16 -24.50 4.19
CA ALA A 140 8.17 -24.34 5.25
C ALA A 140 7.18 -25.52 5.29
N ARG A 141 6.64 -25.95 4.14
CA ARG A 141 5.78 -27.14 4.06
C ARG A 141 6.46 -28.40 4.56
N SER A 142 7.72 -28.62 4.16
CA SER A 142 8.51 -29.77 4.63
C SER A 142 8.74 -29.75 6.14
N ALA A 143 8.79 -28.56 6.75
CA ALA A 143 8.91 -28.37 8.19
C ALA A 143 7.56 -28.28 8.93
N GLN A 144 6.44 -28.50 8.24
CA GLN A 144 5.07 -28.33 8.77
C GLN A 144 4.79 -26.91 9.31
N ALA A 145 5.50 -25.91 8.80
CA ALA A 145 5.21 -24.50 9.01
C ALA A 145 4.22 -23.98 7.97
N THR A 146 3.48 -22.91 8.30
CA THR A 146 2.55 -22.27 7.35
C THR A 146 3.37 -21.63 6.23
N PRO A 147 3.18 -22.04 4.95
CA PRO A 147 3.91 -21.44 3.83
C PRO A 147 3.36 -20.05 3.50
N GLY A 148 4.22 -19.19 2.94
CA GLY A 148 3.79 -17.92 2.37
C GLY A 148 2.90 -18.11 1.13
N ASP A 149 2.08 -17.10 0.85
CA ASP A 149 1.16 -17.08 -0.29
C ASP A 149 1.89 -16.78 -1.60
N THR A 150 2.36 -17.83 -2.26
CA THR A 150 3.07 -17.73 -3.54
C THR A 150 2.14 -17.47 -4.72
N ASP A 151 0.82 -17.68 -4.55
CA ASP A 151 -0.14 -17.59 -5.64
C ASP A 151 -0.44 -16.12 -5.95
N SER A 152 -0.62 -15.29 -4.93
CA SER A 152 -0.74 -13.83 -5.09
C SER A 152 0.52 -13.22 -5.69
N GLN A 153 1.69 -13.68 -5.27
CA GLN A 153 2.96 -13.21 -5.84
C GLN A 153 3.11 -13.64 -7.31
N GLN A 154 2.69 -14.86 -7.67
CA GLN A 154 2.69 -15.28 -9.07
C GLN A 154 1.71 -14.44 -9.91
N ARG A 155 0.52 -14.11 -9.41
CA ARG A 155 -0.43 -13.20 -10.08
C ARG A 155 0.18 -11.82 -10.28
N LEU A 156 0.86 -11.27 -9.26
CA LEU A 156 1.55 -9.98 -9.34
C LEU A 156 2.62 -9.97 -10.44
N VAL A 157 3.46 -11.02 -10.51
CA VAL A 157 4.47 -11.13 -11.57
C VAL A 157 3.82 -11.14 -12.96
N GLN A 158 2.72 -11.87 -13.17
CA GLN A 158 2.03 -11.88 -14.46
C GLN A 158 1.40 -10.52 -14.79
N ALA A 159 0.85 -9.81 -13.80
CA ALA A 159 0.26 -8.50 -13.96
C ALA A 159 1.30 -7.43 -14.35
N LEU A 160 2.49 -7.48 -13.75
CA LEU A 160 3.56 -6.49 -13.95
C LEU A 160 4.45 -6.79 -15.16
N LYS A 161 4.53 -8.04 -15.62
CA LYS A 161 5.29 -8.41 -16.81
C LYS A 161 4.73 -7.70 -18.05
N GLY A 162 5.52 -6.81 -18.63
CA GLY A 162 5.07 -5.95 -19.72
C GLY A 162 3.94 -4.99 -19.35
N LEU A 163 3.68 -4.77 -18.04
CA LEU A 163 2.48 -4.10 -17.52
C LEU A 163 1.19 -4.62 -18.18
N ALA A 164 1.01 -5.95 -18.21
CA ALA A 164 -0.18 -6.59 -18.77
C ALA A 164 -1.49 -6.18 -18.06
N GLN A 165 -1.39 -5.69 -16.82
CA GLN A 165 -2.48 -5.12 -16.03
C GLN A 165 -2.04 -3.76 -15.44
N PRO A 166 -2.98 -2.89 -15.02
CA PRO A 166 -2.67 -1.55 -14.52
C PRO A 166 -2.01 -1.59 -13.12
N GLY A 167 -0.73 -1.93 -13.09
CA GLY A 167 0.11 -1.95 -11.89
C GLY A 167 1.20 -0.88 -11.91
N VAL A 168 1.99 -0.83 -10.84
CA VAL A 168 3.19 0.01 -10.75
C VAL A 168 4.40 -0.89 -10.53
N LEU A 169 5.40 -0.76 -11.39
CA LEU A 169 6.69 -1.43 -11.23
C LEU A 169 7.78 -0.39 -10.97
N LEU A 170 8.41 -0.50 -9.80
CA LEU A 170 9.56 0.32 -9.38
C LEU A 170 10.82 -0.54 -9.46
N HIS A 171 11.81 -0.13 -10.25
CA HIS A 171 13.07 -0.86 -10.37
C HIS A 171 14.27 0.07 -10.40
N ALA A 172 15.34 -0.29 -9.69
CA ALA A 172 16.60 0.42 -9.74
C ALA A 172 17.76 -0.57 -9.49
N PRO A 173 18.80 -0.60 -10.34
CA PRO A 173 19.90 -1.54 -10.21
C PRO A 173 20.80 -1.29 -8.99
N ALA A 174 20.77 -0.06 -8.44
CA ALA A 174 21.58 0.34 -7.29
C ALA A 174 20.77 0.46 -5.98
N GLY A 175 19.55 -0.07 -5.95
CA GLY A 175 18.66 -0.05 -4.78
C GLY A 175 17.60 1.05 -4.81
N ILE A 176 16.59 0.90 -3.95
CA ILE A 176 15.45 1.80 -3.81
C ILE A 176 15.35 2.24 -2.34
N GLY A 177 15.25 3.55 -2.10
CA GLY A 177 14.98 4.11 -0.78
C GLY A 177 13.56 4.64 -0.67
N VAL A 178 12.81 4.18 0.33
CA VAL A 178 11.47 4.71 0.66
C VAL A 178 11.54 5.28 2.08
N VAL A 179 11.50 6.61 2.19
CA VAL A 179 11.73 7.32 3.45
C VAL A 179 10.69 8.41 3.66
N SER A 180 10.28 8.60 4.91
CA SER A 180 9.42 9.70 5.35
C SER A 180 9.76 10.03 6.81
N PRO A 181 9.74 11.31 7.22
CA PRO A 181 9.76 11.67 8.64
C PRO A 181 8.45 11.28 9.35
N GLU A 182 7.40 10.99 8.58
CA GLU A 182 6.11 10.49 9.06
C GLU A 182 5.92 9.02 8.69
N ALA A 183 4.71 8.49 8.88
CA ALA A 183 4.41 7.09 8.64
C ALA A 183 4.61 6.69 7.16
N VAL A 184 5.16 5.48 6.97
CA VAL A 184 5.15 4.76 5.69
C VAL A 184 4.22 3.56 5.85
N CYS A 185 3.29 3.38 4.91
CA CYS A 185 2.32 2.28 4.93
C CYS A 185 2.48 1.41 3.68
N LEU A 186 2.64 0.10 3.87
CA LEU A 186 2.58 -0.91 2.83
C LEU A 186 1.36 -1.79 3.11
N SER A 187 0.37 -1.74 2.24
CA SER A 187 -0.90 -2.44 2.45
C SER A 187 -1.43 -3.00 1.15
N SER A 188 -2.07 -4.16 1.24
CA SER A 188 -2.78 -4.82 0.16
C SER A 188 -4.14 -5.27 0.71
N GLY A 189 -5.22 -4.82 0.06
CA GLY A 189 -6.57 -4.95 0.63
C GLY A 189 -7.18 -6.35 0.52
N SER A 190 -6.77 -7.15 -0.45
CA SER A 190 -7.37 -8.46 -0.75
C SER A 190 -6.35 -9.54 -1.08
N GLU A 191 -5.06 -9.23 -1.00
CA GLU A 191 -3.95 -10.08 -1.43
C GLU A 191 -2.77 -9.89 -0.48
N SER A 192 -1.77 -10.76 -0.54
CA SER A 192 -0.63 -10.74 0.39
C SER A 192 0.42 -9.66 0.09
N VAL A 193 0.96 -9.03 1.14
CA VAL A 193 2.22 -8.26 1.07
C VAL A 193 3.39 -9.22 1.29
N ALA A 194 4.36 -9.25 0.36
CA ALA A 194 5.55 -10.08 0.49
C ALA A 194 6.82 -9.22 0.48
N ILE A 195 7.78 -9.60 1.33
CA ILE A 195 9.10 -8.98 1.45
C ILE A 195 10.13 -10.09 1.23
N MET A 196 10.94 -9.94 0.17
CA MET A 196 11.93 -10.94 -0.23
C MET A 196 13.32 -10.32 -0.20
N ALA A 197 14.28 -11.03 0.39
CA ALA A 197 15.69 -10.68 0.38
C ALA A 197 16.53 -11.94 0.17
N ALA A 198 17.52 -11.87 -0.73
CA ALA A 198 18.48 -12.97 -0.93
C ALA A 198 19.48 -13.11 0.23
N HIS A 199 19.61 -12.06 1.03
CA HIS A 199 20.44 -12.01 2.24
C HIS A 199 19.55 -11.91 3.48
N ASN A 200 19.62 -10.81 4.21
CA ASN A 200 18.84 -10.59 5.43
C ASN A 200 17.60 -9.73 5.15
N THR A 201 16.55 -9.98 5.91
CA THR A 201 15.47 -9.01 6.14
C THR A 201 15.66 -8.44 7.54
N ASP A 202 16.20 -7.23 7.64
CA ASP A 202 16.45 -6.56 8.91
C ASP A 202 15.29 -5.62 9.26
N ILE A 203 14.66 -5.84 10.41
CA ILE A 203 13.57 -4.98 10.93
C ILE A 203 14.06 -4.35 12.24
N SER A 204 14.22 -3.02 12.23
CA SER A 204 14.66 -2.25 13.39
C SER A 204 13.61 -1.20 13.77
N ALA A 205 13.17 -1.21 15.02
CA ALA A 205 12.24 -0.22 15.56
C ALA A 205 12.88 0.55 16.71
N GLY A 206 12.68 1.87 16.75
CA GLY A 206 13.10 2.69 17.89
C GLY A 206 12.24 2.49 19.14
N ARG A 207 11.13 1.76 19.02
CA ARG A 207 10.20 1.40 20.10
C ARG A 207 9.83 -0.08 19.93
N ASP A 208 8.60 -0.36 19.52
CA ASP A 208 8.04 -1.71 19.49
C ASP A 208 8.00 -2.29 18.08
N ILE A 209 8.14 -3.62 17.98
CA ILE A 209 7.75 -4.40 16.81
C ILE A 209 6.50 -5.17 17.22
N THR A 210 5.36 -4.83 16.64
CA THR A 210 4.08 -5.50 16.89
C THR A 210 3.68 -6.31 15.66
N ALA A 211 3.40 -7.59 15.85
CA ALA A 211 2.92 -8.48 14.79
C ALA A 211 1.62 -9.15 15.25
N THR A 212 0.55 -8.92 14.50
CA THR A 212 -0.79 -9.48 14.76
C THR A 212 -1.28 -10.11 13.46
N ALA A 213 -1.81 -11.33 13.56
CA ALA A 213 -2.37 -12.06 12.42
C ALA A 213 -3.69 -12.68 12.83
N GLU A 214 -4.68 -12.64 11.94
CA GLU A 214 -5.99 -13.26 12.14
C GLU A 214 -5.89 -14.79 12.13
N GLY A 215 -5.18 -15.35 11.16
CA GLY A 215 -5.00 -16.80 11.04
C GLY A 215 -3.94 -17.36 11.99
N GLY A 216 -2.73 -16.81 11.96
CA GLY A 216 -1.65 -17.24 12.84
C GLY A 216 -0.29 -16.66 12.46
N VAL A 217 0.67 -16.75 13.38
CA VAL A 217 2.05 -16.32 13.18
C VAL A 217 2.94 -17.54 13.00
N SER A 218 3.64 -17.65 11.87
CA SER A 218 4.61 -18.72 11.61
C SER A 218 6.00 -18.12 11.43
N LEU A 219 6.93 -18.53 12.28
CA LEU A 219 8.34 -18.15 12.21
C LEU A 219 9.16 -19.43 11.98
N PHE A 220 9.87 -19.49 10.86
CA PHE A 220 10.64 -20.67 10.47
C PHE A 220 12.06 -20.28 10.07
N ALA A 221 13.04 -20.95 10.67
CA ALA A 221 14.46 -20.82 10.32
C ALA A 221 15.00 -22.19 9.88
N GLN A 222 15.47 -22.29 8.64
CA GLN A 222 15.85 -23.57 8.04
C GLN A 222 17.19 -24.10 8.55
N SER A 223 18.21 -23.25 8.66
CA SER A 223 19.61 -23.68 8.80
C SER A 223 20.30 -23.26 10.10
N SER A 224 19.96 -22.09 10.64
CA SER A 224 20.76 -21.43 11.69
C SER A 224 20.03 -21.25 13.04
N GLY A 225 18.87 -21.90 13.21
CA GLY A 225 18.08 -21.85 14.44
C GLY A 225 17.32 -20.53 14.65
N MET A 226 16.70 -20.40 15.83
CA MET A 226 15.89 -19.25 16.22
C MET A 226 16.37 -18.70 17.56
N GLN A 227 16.38 -17.37 17.71
CA GLN A 227 16.71 -16.69 18.96
C GLN A 227 15.58 -15.74 19.35
N LEU A 228 15.04 -15.92 20.57
CA LEU A 228 14.05 -15.05 21.19
C LEU A 228 14.60 -14.61 22.54
N LYS A 229 15.02 -13.35 22.66
CA LYS A 229 15.73 -12.84 23.83
C LYS A 229 15.18 -11.46 24.21
N ALA A 230 14.89 -11.27 25.49
CA ALA A 230 14.65 -9.96 26.07
C ALA A 230 15.83 -9.62 26.99
N ALA A 231 16.53 -8.52 26.71
CA ALA A 231 17.66 -8.08 27.55
C ALA A 231 17.18 -7.55 28.92
N GLN A 232 15.97 -6.99 28.94
CA GLN A 232 15.26 -6.52 30.13
C GLN A 232 13.77 -6.80 29.93
N GLY A 233 13.02 -6.83 31.03
CA GLY A 233 11.59 -7.11 31.01
C GLY A 233 11.27 -8.61 30.96
N LYS A 234 9.97 -8.90 30.90
CA LYS A 234 9.44 -10.27 30.93
C LYS A 234 9.32 -10.87 29.53
N VAL A 235 9.46 -12.19 29.44
CA VAL A 235 9.08 -12.97 28.27
C VAL A 235 7.84 -13.79 28.63
N GLU A 236 6.77 -13.63 27.87
CA GLU A 236 5.50 -14.33 28.08
C GLU A 236 5.18 -15.18 26.85
N LEU A 237 4.88 -16.46 27.07
CA LEU A 237 4.49 -17.41 26.03
C LEU A 237 3.15 -18.02 26.44
N HIS A 238 2.06 -17.61 25.80
CA HIS A 238 0.70 -18.04 26.16
C HIS A 238 0.03 -18.73 24.97
N ALA A 239 -0.59 -19.88 25.21
CA ALA A 239 -1.58 -20.48 24.34
C ALA A 239 -2.94 -20.37 25.05
N GLN A 240 -3.78 -19.41 24.67
CA GLN A 240 -4.99 -19.05 25.43
C GLN A 240 -6.10 -20.11 25.37
N SER A 241 -6.22 -20.79 24.23
CA SER A 241 -7.23 -21.82 23.97
C SER A 241 -6.64 -23.12 23.42
N GLY A 242 -5.32 -23.17 23.25
CA GLY A 242 -4.61 -24.29 22.63
C GLY A 242 -3.47 -24.82 23.48
N ILE A 243 -2.73 -25.79 22.94
CA ILE A 243 -1.57 -26.36 23.61
C ILE A 243 -0.33 -25.46 23.41
N LEU A 244 0.48 -25.33 24.45
CA LEU A 244 1.86 -24.85 24.32
C LEU A 244 2.76 -26.08 24.17
N HIS A 245 3.28 -26.32 22.97
CA HIS A 245 4.14 -27.47 22.67
C HIS A 245 5.59 -27.02 22.44
N ALA A 246 6.51 -27.56 23.25
CA ALA A 246 7.95 -27.34 23.12
C ALA A 246 8.64 -28.69 22.90
N LEU A 247 9.28 -28.86 21.74
CA LEU A 247 9.93 -30.11 21.33
C LEU A 247 11.33 -29.83 20.82
N ALA A 248 12.30 -30.62 21.29
CA ALA A 248 13.65 -30.65 20.76
C ALA A 248 14.05 -32.09 20.42
N LYS A 249 14.81 -32.27 19.33
CA LYS A 249 15.43 -33.57 18.99
C LYS A 249 16.53 -33.96 19.98
N THR A 250 17.16 -32.96 20.60
CA THR A 250 18.22 -33.12 21.59
C THR A 250 17.69 -32.65 22.94
N ASP A 251 18.45 -31.87 23.68
CA ASP A 251 18.10 -31.51 25.05
C ASP A 251 17.07 -30.37 25.09
N VAL A 252 16.17 -30.43 26.06
CA VAL A 252 15.36 -29.29 26.53
C VAL A 252 15.89 -28.87 27.90
N LYS A 253 16.29 -27.60 28.03
CA LYS A 253 16.77 -27.02 29.29
C LYS A 253 15.83 -25.93 29.78
N ILE A 254 15.39 -26.03 31.03
CA ILE A 254 14.54 -25.04 31.72
C ILE A 254 15.27 -24.66 33.01
N GLU A 255 15.78 -23.44 33.07
CA GLU A 255 16.68 -22.98 34.13
C GLU A 255 16.24 -21.61 34.64
N SER A 256 16.33 -21.41 35.96
CA SER A 256 16.24 -20.11 36.62
C SER A 256 17.53 -19.89 37.39
N VAL A 257 18.27 -18.83 37.06
CA VAL A 257 19.61 -18.60 37.61
C VAL A 257 19.56 -18.05 39.04
N GLU A 258 18.64 -17.11 39.29
CA GLU A 258 18.51 -16.42 40.58
C GLU A 258 17.15 -16.62 41.23
N GLY A 259 16.20 -17.24 40.52
CA GLY A 259 14.80 -17.35 40.93
C GLY A 259 14.36 -18.80 41.18
N ARG A 260 13.08 -19.06 40.88
CA ARG A 260 12.46 -20.37 40.98
C ARG A 260 11.96 -20.86 39.62
N VAL A 261 11.86 -22.17 39.45
CA VAL A 261 11.07 -22.80 38.39
C VAL A 261 9.77 -23.28 39.02
N GLU A 262 8.64 -22.84 38.50
CA GLU A 262 7.30 -23.22 38.97
C GLU A 262 6.55 -23.92 37.83
N ILE A 263 6.08 -25.14 38.08
CA ILE A 263 5.30 -25.94 37.13
C ILE A 263 4.02 -26.34 37.86
N SER A 264 2.90 -25.84 37.38
CA SER A 264 1.59 -26.02 37.99
C SER A 264 0.62 -26.52 36.94
N ALA A 265 -0.16 -27.54 37.28
CA ALA A 265 -1.22 -28.09 36.43
C ALA A 265 -2.47 -28.33 37.29
N PRO A 266 -3.67 -27.88 36.85
CA PRO A 266 -4.90 -28.05 37.62
C PRO A 266 -5.44 -29.49 37.58
N GLU A 267 -5.14 -30.25 36.52
CA GLU A 267 -5.66 -31.62 36.33
C GLU A 267 -4.59 -32.68 36.60
N GLU A 268 -3.45 -32.62 35.92
CA GLU A 268 -2.42 -33.65 35.98
C GLU A 268 -1.04 -33.10 35.61
N LEU A 269 -0.02 -33.46 36.39
CA LEU A 269 1.38 -33.23 36.05
C LEU A 269 2.08 -34.59 35.94
N LEU A 270 2.63 -34.89 34.76
CA LEU A 270 3.35 -36.12 34.46
C LEU A 270 4.77 -35.84 33.97
N LEU A 271 5.76 -36.36 34.68
CA LEU A 271 7.16 -36.39 34.26
C LEU A 271 7.51 -37.84 33.93
N ASN A 272 7.94 -38.12 32.69
CA ASN A 272 8.26 -39.48 32.24
C ASN A 272 9.64 -39.53 31.58
N CYS A 273 10.43 -40.55 31.90
CA CYS A 273 11.72 -40.82 31.29
C CYS A 273 11.98 -42.33 31.24
N GLY A 274 12.08 -42.90 30.03
CA GLY A 274 12.44 -44.32 29.85
C GLY A 274 11.49 -45.32 30.52
N GLY A 275 10.23 -44.95 30.74
CA GLY A 275 9.22 -45.75 31.43
C GLY A 275 9.13 -45.51 32.94
N ALA A 276 10.08 -44.80 33.55
CA ALA A 276 9.95 -44.29 34.91
C ALA A 276 9.18 -42.96 34.90
N TYR A 277 8.33 -42.72 35.90
CA TYR A 277 7.52 -41.51 35.97
C TYR A 277 7.25 -41.00 37.39
N ILE A 278 6.97 -39.70 37.45
CA ILE A 278 6.38 -39.01 38.59
C ILE A 278 5.07 -38.41 38.12
N ARG A 279 3.98 -38.72 38.80
CA ARG A 279 2.63 -38.24 38.46
C ARG A 279 1.99 -37.59 39.68
N LEU A 280 1.46 -36.38 39.49
CA LEU A 280 0.66 -35.66 40.48
C LEU A 280 -0.75 -35.48 39.91
N LYS A 281 -1.74 -36.06 40.57
CA LYS A 281 -3.15 -36.05 40.12
C LYS A 281 -4.09 -36.29 41.29
N ASP A 282 -5.23 -35.58 41.33
CA ASP A 282 -6.30 -35.78 42.32
C ASP A 282 -5.83 -35.70 43.80
N GLY A 283 -4.75 -34.95 44.05
CA GLY A 283 -4.12 -34.84 45.38
C GLY A 283 -3.17 -35.99 45.74
N GLU A 284 -2.95 -36.94 44.83
CA GLU A 284 -2.06 -38.08 44.99
C GLU A 284 -0.71 -37.84 44.29
N ILE A 285 0.34 -38.46 44.83
CA ILE A 285 1.68 -38.53 44.22
C ILE A 285 1.97 -40.00 43.92
N GLU A 286 2.15 -40.32 42.64
CA GLU A 286 2.46 -41.66 42.15
C GLU A 286 3.89 -41.69 41.60
N LEU A 287 4.73 -42.57 42.16
CA LEU A 287 6.12 -42.81 41.73
C LEU A 287 6.22 -44.21 41.15
N GLY A 288 6.33 -44.32 39.83
CA GLY A 288 6.39 -45.61 39.13
C GLY A 288 7.71 -45.80 38.37
N ALA A 289 8.26 -47.00 38.40
CA ALA A 289 9.42 -47.37 37.59
C ALA A 289 9.42 -48.88 37.27
N PRO A 290 9.86 -49.28 36.05
CA PRO A 290 10.05 -50.69 35.73
C PRO A 290 11.27 -51.32 36.44
N GLY A 291 12.19 -50.48 36.93
CA GLY A 291 13.36 -50.89 37.71
C GLY A 291 13.18 -50.61 39.21
N ASN A 292 14.27 -50.20 39.86
CA ASN A 292 14.28 -49.88 41.29
C ASN A 292 14.02 -48.38 41.54
N LEU A 293 13.31 -48.07 42.63
CA LEU A 293 13.25 -46.72 43.21
C LEU A 293 14.37 -46.58 44.25
N TYR A 294 15.35 -45.71 44.00
CA TYR A 294 16.44 -45.43 44.94
C TYR A 294 16.20 -44.14 45.73
N LEU A 295 16.03 -44.24 47.05
CA LEU A 295 15.95 -43.09 47.95
C LEU A 295 17.25 -42.97 48.76
N LYS A 296 18.13 -42.06 48.38
CA LYS A 296 19.41 -41.81 49.06
C LYS A 296 19.29 -40.59 49.97
N VAL A 297 18.73 -40.80 51.16
CA VAL A 297 18.42 -39.73 52.14
C VAL A 297 18.83 -40.15 53.55
N ALA A 298 19.05 -39.17 54.43
CA ALA A 298 19.36 -39.44 55.84
C ALA A 298 18.15 -40.00 56.61
N HIS A 299 16.94 -39.47 56.33
CA HIS A 299 15.69 -39.88 56.99
C HIS A 299 14.52 -39.81 56.00
N VAL A 300 13.53 -40.69 56.18
CA VAL A 300 12.19 -40.58 55.60
C VAL A 300 11.22 -40.45 56.77
N GLN A 301 10.49 -39.34 56.85
CA GLN A 301 9.51 -39.09 57.90
C GLN A 301 8.11 -38.96 57.28
N GLN A 302 7.17 -39.75 57.75
CA GLN A 302 5.77 -39.66 57.35
C GLN A 302 5.03 -38.74 58.33
N LEU A 303 4.64 -37.55 57.86
CA LEU A 303 3.86 -36.56 58.62
C LEU A 303 2.37 -36.63 58.24
N GLY A 304 1.53 -35.83 58.89
CA GLY A 304 0.13 -35.63 58.48
C GLY A 304 0.02 -35.01 57.08
N SER A 305 -1.17 -35.10 56.48
CA SER A 305 -1.42 -34.51 55.15
C SER A 305 -1.31 -32.99 55.17
N ALA A 306 -0.91 -32.42 54.04
CA ALA A 306 -0.84 -30.99 53.78
C ALA A 306 -1.44 -30.69 52.41
N SER A 307 -1.89 -29.45 52.19
CA SER A 307 -2.39 -28.99 50.90
C SER A 307 -1.79 -27.62 50.56
N LEU A 308 -1.60 -27.38 49.26
CA LEU A 308 -1.19 -26.09 48.72
C LEU A 308 -2.23 -25.69 47.66
N ASN A 309 -2.92 -24.57 47.90
CA ASN A 309 -3.86 -23.99 46.95
C ASN A 309 -3.20 -22.80 46.25
N THR A 310 -2.90 -22.96 44.96
CA THR A 310 -2.47 -21.86 44.10
C THR A 310 -3.67 -21.38 43.28
N PRO A 311 -3.99 -20.07 43.26
CA PRO A 311 -5.11 -19.57 42.47
C PRO A 311 -4.89 -19.80 40.98
N VAL A 312 -5.95 -20.18 40.27
CA VAL A 312 -5.93 -20.39 38.81
C VAL A 312 -5.66 -19.05 38.12
N THR A 313 -4.72 -19.04 37.18
CA THR A 313 -4.49 -17.87 36.32
C THR A 313 -5.58 -17.82 35.25
N VAL A 314 -6.41 -16.79 35.27
CA VAL A 314 -7.48 -16.61 34.28
C VAL A 314 -6.88 -16.00 33.00
N LEU A 315 -7.06 -16.68 31.87
CA LEU A 315 -6.64 -16.17 30.57
C LEU A 315 -7.74 -15.26 29.99
N PRO A 316 -7.40 -14.05 29.50
CA PRO A 316 -8.37 -13.15 28.89
C PRO A 316 -8.92 -13.75 27.59
N ALA A 317 -10.22 -13.55 27.33
CA ALA A 317 -10.87 -13.94 26.08
C ALA A 317 -11.07 -12.71 25.18
N GLY A 318 -10.86 -12.88 23.87
CA GLY A 318 -11.24 -11.90 22.84
C GLY A 318 -12.31 -12.48 21.91
N TYR A 319 -13.10 -11.61 21.29
CA TYR A 319 -14.16 -11.99 20.35
C TYR A 319 -13.77 -11.55 18.94
N SER A 320 -14.11 -12.34 17.93
CA SER A 320 -13.88 -12.00 16.52
C SER A 320 -15.03 -12.46 15.64
N ALA A 321 -15.39 -11.67 14.63
CA ALA A 321 -16.35 -12.07 13.62
C ALA A 321 -15.99 -11.46 12.25
N GLY A 322 -16.09 -12.27 11.20
CA GLY A 322 -16.04 -11.86 9.79
C GLY A 322 -17.28 -12.36 9.07
N TYR A 323 -17.61 -11.76 7.93
CA TYR A 323 -18.82 -12.06 7.18
C TYR A 323 -18.52 -12.35 5.71
N THR A 324 -19.33 -13.18 5.08
CA THR A 324 -19.29 -13.41 3.63
C THR A 324 -20.47 -12.72 2.97
N LEU A 325 -20.18 -11.78 2.07
CA LEU A 325 -21.17 -11.08 1.27
C LEU A 325 -21.56 -11.92 0.06
N ARG A 326 -22.87 -12.07 -0.11
CA ARG A 326 -23.48 -12.76 -1.24
C ARG A 326 -24.63 -11.94 -1.80
N ASP A 327 -24.84 -12.03 -3.10
CA ASP A 327 -26.00 -11.42 -3.76
C ASP A 327 -27.29 -12.23 -3.52
N GLU A 328 -28.42 -11.76 -4.06
CA GLU A 328 -29.71 -12.45 -3.95
C GLU A 328 -29.68 -13.87 -4.56
N ALA A 329 -28.80 -14.11 -5.53
CA ALA A 329 -28.59 -15.41 -6.18
C ALA A 329 -27.57 -16.30 -5.44
N GLN A 330 -27.14 -15.90 -4.24
CA GLN A 330 -26.15 -16.58 -3.40
C GLN A 330 -24.72 -16.64 -3.98
N ALA A 331 -24.43 -15.86 -5.03
CA ALA A 331 -23.07 -15.73 -5.55
C ALA A 331 -22.25 -14.80 -4.65
N PRO A 332 -20.96 -15.08 -4.43
CA PRO A 332 -20.09 -14.20 -3.66
C PRO A 332 -20.04 -12.81 -4.31
N MET A 333 -20.02 -11.76 -3.49
CA MET A 333 -19.87 -10.38 -3.94
C MET A 333 -18.43 -9.93 -3.77
N PRO A 334 -17.53 -10.21 -4.74
CA PRO A 334 -16.14 -9.83 -4.62
C PRO A 334 -15.94 -8.33 -4.75
N PHE A 335 -14.88 -7.81 -4.14
CA PHE A 335 -14.45 -6.41 -4.26
C PHE A 335 -15.53 -5.38 -3.92
N THR A 336 -16.46 -5.76 -3.05
CA THR A 336 -17.60 -4.94 -2.61
C THR A 336 -17.23 -4.16 -1.36
N ARG A 337 -17.52 -2.85 -1.37
CA ARG A 337 -17.25 -1.97 -0.23
C ARG A 337 -18.21 -2.23 0.91
N TYR A 338 -17.68 -2.23 2.12
CA TYR A 338 -18.47 -2.39 3.33
C TYR A 338 -17.96 -1.51 4.47
N ARG A 339 -18.85 -1.23 5.43
CA ARG A 339 -18.54 -0.59 6.71
C ARG A 339 -19.11 -1.46 7.83
N ILE A 340 -18.27 -1.86 8.78
CA ILE A 340 -18.69 -2.54 10.00
C ILE A 340 -18.59 -1.54 11.15
N THR A 341 -19.69 -1.36 11.90
CA THR A 341 -19.70 -0.58 13.14
C THR A 341 -19.94 -1.50 14.32
N THR A 342 -19.05 -1.50 15.31
CA THR A 342 -19.22 -2.28 16.53
C THR A 342 -20.27 -1.65 17.44
N GLN A 343 -20.84 -2.41 18.38
CA GLN A 343 -21.74 -1.87 19.41
C GLN A 343 -21.10 -0.74 20.24
N GLN A 344 -19.76 -0.70 20.33
CA GLN A 344 -18.99 0.32 21.02
C GLN A 344 -18.74 1.59 20.16
N GLY A 345 -19.17 1.57 18.90
CA GLY A 345 -19.08 2.70 17.97
C GLY A 345 -17.78 2.74 17.14
N GLU A 346 -16.95 1.69 17.18
CA GLU A 346 -15.76 1.60 16.35
C GLU A 346 -16.15 1.26 14.91
N VAL A 347 -15.53 1.93 13.94
CA VAL A 347 -15.88 1.81 12.52
C VAL A 347 -14.72 1.23 11.74
N PHE A 348 -14.97 0.09 11.07
CA PHE A 348 -14.04 -0.60 10.20
C PHE A 348 -14.55 -0.53 8.76
N ASN A 349 -13.75 0.04 7.86
CA ASN A 349 -14.09 0.11 6.43
C ASN A 349 -13.22 -0.89 5.67
N GLY A 350 -13.79 -1.54 4.67
CA GLY A 350 -13.04 -2.49 3.85
C GLY A 350 -13.70 -2.79 2.51
N VAL A 351 -13.03 -3.66 1.77
CA VAL A 351 -13.46 -4.18 0.48
C VAL A 351 -13.38 -5.70 0.58
N THR A 352 -14.41 -6.42 0.15
CA THR A 352 -14.40 -7.87 0.21
C THR A 352 -13.36 -8.48 -0.71
N ASP A 353 -12.85 -9.65 -0.32
CA ASP A 353 -11.95 -10.44 -1.17
C ASP A 353 -12.69 -11.07 -2.36
N LYS A 354 -11.97 -11.87 -3.16
CA LYS A 354 -12.51 -12.58 -4.33
C LYS A 354 -13.66 -13.56 -4.02
N ASP A 355 -13.78 -13.99 -2.76
CA ASP A 355 -14.79 -14.94 -2.28
C ASP A 355 -15.92 -14.21 -1.51
N GLY A 356 -15.91 -12.87 -1.53
CA GLY A 356 -16.90 -12.03 -0.88
C GLY A 356 -16.69 -11.86 0.62
N GLN A 357 -15.55 -12.26 1.19
CA GLN A 357 -15.31 -12.20 2.63
C GLN A 357 -14.84 -10.81 3.07
N THR A 358 -15.37 -10.32 4.21
CA THR A 358 -14.87 -9.14 4.91
C THR A 358 -13.64 -9.50 5.75
N MET A 359 -12.83 -8.51 6.13
CA MET A 359 -11.89 -8.66 7.25
C MET A 359 -12.66 -9.05 8.54
N SER A 360 -12.02 -9.81 9.42
CA SER A 360 -12.58 -10.02 10.77
C SER A 360 -12.41 -8.78 11.64
N VAL A 361 -13.46 -8.47 12.40
CA VAL A 361 -13.45 -7.43 13.43
C VAL A 361 -13.25 -8.08 14.79
N HIS A 362 -12.30 -7.58 15.56
CA HIS A 362 -11.94 -8.08 16.89
C HIS A 362 -12.39 -7.11 17.99
N THR A 363 -13.07 -7.61 19.02
CA THR A 363 -13.55 -6.81 20.15
C THR A 363 -13.23 -7.48 21.50
N LEU A 364 -13.13 -6.67 22.56
CA LEU A 364 -12.90 -7.14 23.93
C LEU A 364 -14.16 -7.72 24.59
N MET A 365 -15.34 -7.34 24.11
CA MET A 365 -16.63 -7.83 24.60
C MET A 365 -17.48 -8.28 23.42
N PRO A 366 -18.35 -9.28 23.60
CA PRO A 366 -19.30 -9.66 22.56
C PRO A 366 -20.29 -8.51 22.37
N GLY A 367 -20.66 -8.25 21.12
CA GLY A 367 -21.63 -7.21 20.78
C GLY A 367 -22.05 -7.34 19.33
N ASP A 368 -23.21 -6.78 19.01
CA ASP A 368 -23.72 -6.80 17.64
C ASP A 368 -22.84 -5.95 16.72
N LEU A 369 -22.59 -6.47 15.52
CA LEU A 369 -21.92 -5.74 14.45
C LEU A 369 -22.97 -5.24 13.47
N LYS A 370 -23.00 -3.92 13.26
CA LYS A 370 -23.81 -3.32 12.21
C LYS A 370 -22.97 -3.29 10.93
N ILE A 371 -23.29 -4.18 9.99
CA ILE A 371 -22.71 -4.12 8.65
C ILE A 371 -23.60 -3.26 7.79
N GLU A 372 -23.02 -2.20 7.29
CA GLU A 372 -23.64 -1.34 6.31
C GLU A 372 -22.89 -1.56 5.02
N PHE A 373 -23.63 -2.00 4.01
CA PHE A 373 -23.29 -1.66 2.65
C PHE A 373 -23.67 -0.19 2.55
N PRO A 374 -22.73 0.73 2.33
CA PRO A 374 -23.12 2.06 1.94
C PRO A 374 -23.94 1.89 0.67
N GLU A 375 -25.27 1.88 0.81
CA GLU A 375 -26.19 1.74 -0.30
C GLU A 375 -25.88 2.87 -1.27
N SER A 376 -25.92 2.52 -2.54
CA SER A 376 -25.91 3.40 -3.70
C SER A 376 -27.02 4.48 -3.68
N GLU A 377 -27.72 4.71 -2.58
CA GLU A 377 -28.96 5.50 -2.55
C GLU A 377 -28.81 7.00 -2.27
N LYS A 378 -27.60 7.50 -1.97
CA LYS A 378 -27.33 8.94 -2.16
C LYS A 378 -26.57 9.17 -3.45
N TRP A 379 -27.31 9.02 -4.54
CA TRP A 379 -26.87 9.47 -5.84
C TRP A 379 -27.50 10.82 -6.17
N ILE A 380 -26.68 11.77 -6.60
CA ILE A 380 -27.16 12.99 -7.23
C ILE A 380 -27.18 12.71 -8.73
N SER A 381 -28.36 12.87 -9.34
CA SER A 381 -28.54 12.77 -10.78
C SER A 381 -28.50 14.13 -11.44
N PHE A 382 -27.77 14.23 -12.54
CA PHE A 382 -27.83 15.35 -13.46
C PHE A 382 -28.39 14.86 -14.78
N SER A 383 -29.53 15.42 -15.21
CA SER A 383 -30.09 15.17 -16.55
C SER A 383 -29.70 16.31 -17.48
N ALA A 384 -29.11 15.98 -18.62
CA ALA A 384 -28.88 16.96 -19.68
C ALA A 384 -30.15 17.15 -20.55
N PRO A 385 -30.33 18.31 -21.21
CA PRO A 385 -31.49 18.56 -22.06
C PRO A 385 -31.67 17.49 -23.14
N PRO A 386 -32.90 17.02 -23.42
CA PRO A 386 -33.14 15.91 -24.35
C PRO A 386 -32.85 16.26 -25.82
N GLU A 387 -32.69 17.55 -26.12
CA GLU A 387 -32.48 18.10 -27.47
C GLU A 387 -31.06 17.84 -28.02
N LEU A 388 -30.13 17.44 -27.16
CA LEU A 388 -28.71 17.25 -27.47
C LEU A 388 -28.25 15.89 -26.91
N ASN A 389 -27.44 15.14 -27.65
CA ASN A 389 -26.94 13.84 -27.18
C ASN A 389 -25.69 14.03 -26.31
N TYR A 390 -25.83 13.77 -25.01
CA TYR A 390 -24.74 13.81 -24.05
C TYR A 390 -24.22 12.42 -23.69
N GLN A 391 -24.83 11.34 -24.21
CA GLN A 391 -24.39 9.98 -23.94
C GLN A 391 -22.89 9.82 -24.22
N GLY A 392 -22.17 9.31 -23.23
CA GLY A 392 -20.73 9.09 -23.32
C GLY A 392 -19.86 10.29 -22.94
N ILE A 393 -20.46 11.44 -22.64
CA ILE A 393 -19.73 12.63 -22.20
C ILE A 393 -19.41 12.49 -20.71
N LYS A 394 -18.13 12.68 -20.35
CA LYS A 394 -17.65 12.61 -18.97
C LYS A 394 -18.01 13.87 -18.20
N CYS A 395 -18.22 13.71 -16.90
CA CYS A 395 -18.56 14.79 -16.01
C CYS A 395 -18.04 14.55 -14.59
N THR A 396 -18.10 15.60 -13.78
CA THR A 396 -17.51 15.69 -12.46
C THR A 396 -18.44 16.46 -11.53
N ALA A 397 -18.75 15.88 -10.36
CA ALA A 397 -19.51 16.51 -9.30
C ALA A 397 -18.61 16.69 -8.07
N THR A 398 -18.45 17.90 -7.58
CA THR A 398 -17.80 18.21 -6.30
C THR A 398 -18.88 18.37 -5.24
N MET A 399 -18.72 17.67 -4.13
CA MET A 399 -19.67 17.60 -3.03
C MET A 399 -19.32 18.61 -1.93
N ASP A 400 -20.28 18.93 -1.06
CA ASP A 400 -20.12 19.82 0.10
C ASP A 400 -19.12 19.32 1.16
N ASP A 401 -18.85 18.01 1.20
CA ASP A 401 -17.79 17.42 2.00
C ASP A 401 -16.39 17.50 1.33
N GLY A 402 -16.31 18.12 0.15
CA GLY A 402 -15.08 18.28 -0.64
C GLY A 402 -14.75 17.07 -1.54
N ALA A 403 -15.57 16.02 -1.55
CA ALA A 403 -15.36 14.87 -2.42
C ALA A 403 -15.61 15.23 -3.89
N VAL A 404 -14.71 14.84 -4.78
CA VAL A 404 -14.86 15.01 -6.23
C VAL A 404 -15.18 13.65 -6.85
N LEU A 405 -16.32 13.57 -7.51
CA LEU A 405 -16.91 12.36 -8.08
C LEU A 405 -16.92 12.48 -9.60
N HIS A 406 -16.53 11.43 -10.30
CA HIS A 406 -16.48 11.40 -11.77
C HIS A 406 -17.58 10.48 -12.29
N GLY A 407 -18.22 10.87 -13.39
CA GLY A 407 -19.34 10.18 -14.01
C GLY A 407 -19.36 10.35 -15.52
N GLU A 408 -20.29 9.69 -16.17
CA GLU A 408 -20.51 9.74 -17.62
C GLU A 408 -22.01 9.72 -17.86
N PHE A 409 -22.50 10.49 -18.83
CA PHE A 409 -23.91 10.51 -19.17
C PHE A 409 -24.33 9.21 -19.89
N ASP A 410 -25.43 8.61 -19.45
CA ASP A 410 -25.99 7.39 -20.00
C ASP A 410 -26.84 7.63 -21.26
N SER A 411 -27.47 6.58 -21.79
CA SER A 411 -28.35 6.65 -22.96
C SER A 411 -29.64 7.45 -22.73
N GLU A 412 -29.97 7.78 -21.48
CA GLU A 412 -31.06 8.68 -21.11
C GLU A 412 -30.58 10.11 -20.83
N ASN A 413 -29.32 10.44 -21.19
CA ASN A 413 -28.67 11.71 -20.86
C ASN A 413 -28.64 11.99 -19.34
N LYS A 414 -28.49 10.96 -18.50
CA LYS A 414 -28.33 11.11 -17.04
C LYS A 414 -26.92 10.75 -16.58
N ALA A 415 -26.38 11.52 -15.65
CA ALA A 415 -25.14 11.22 -14.95
C ALA A 415 -25.38 11.16 -13.43
N ASN A 416 -25.00 10.03 -12.82
CA ASN A 416 -25.33 9.71 -11.43
C ASN A 416 -24.07 9.64 -10.57
N PHE A 417 -24.04 10.35 -9.45
CA PHE A 417 -22.84 10.51 -8.60
C PHE A 417 -23.09 10.11 -7.16
N TYR A 418 -22.24 9.24 -6.61
CA TYR A 418 -22.38 8.68 -5.26
C TYR A 418 -21.40 9.32 -4.26
N SER A 419 -21.92 9.97 -3.19
CA SER A 419 -21.09 10.60 -2.14
C SER A 419 -21.22 9.91 -0.77
N PHE A 420 -20.12 9.84 -0.02
CA PHE A 420 -19.98 9.11 1.26
C PHE A 420 -20.49 9.91 2.47
N ALA A 421 -20.26 11.23 2.49
CA ALA A 421 -20.66 12.12 3.59
C ALA A 421 -21.40 13.37 3.10
N GLY A 422 -21.11 13.79 1.86
CA GLY A 422 -21.68 14.97 1.26
C GLY A 422 -23.18 14.85 0.99
N LYS A 423 -23.93 15.89 1.36
CA LYS A 423 -25.39 15.96 1.22
C LYS A 423 -25.82 16.78 -0.01
N SER A 424 -24.93 17.56 -0.62
CA SER A 424 -25.24 18.37 -1.80
C SER A 424 -24.03 18.50 -2.73
N CYS A 425 -24.30 18.67 -4.03
CA CYS A 425 -23.27 19.00 -5.02
C CYS A 425 -23.07 20.52 -5.03
N VAL A 426 -21.83 20.96 -4.84
CA VAL A 426 -21.44 22.38 -4.85
C VAL A 426 -20.84 22.81 -6.19
N LYS A 427 -20.41 21.86 -7.04
CA LYS A 427 -19.86 22.16 -8.38
C LYS A 427 -20.06 21.00 -9.33
N PHE A 428 -20.62 21.24 -10.52
CA PHE A 428 -20.78 20.24 -11.57
C PHE A 428 -20.10 20.68 -12.87
N GLU A 429 -19.26 19.83 -13.45
CA GLU A 429 -18.44 20.15 -14.63
C GLU A 429 -18.50 19.01 -15.63
N VAL A 430 -18.66 19.31 -16.92
CA VAL A 430 -18.74 18.35 -18.02
C VAL A 430 -17.49 18.48 -18.88
N GLU A 431 -16.77 17.38 -19.11
CA GLU A 431 -15.53 17.37 -19.89
C GLU A 431 -15.83 17.38 -21.40
N ASN A 432 -15.36 18.44 -22.07
CA ASN A 432 -15.29 18.62 -23.52
C ASN A 432 -16.61 18.54 -24.31
N LEU A 433 -17.18 19.73 -24.58
CA LEU A 433 -17.98 20.02 -25.76
C LEU A 433 -17.20 21.02 -26.64
N ASP A 434 -16.29 20.51 -27.47
CA ASP A 434 -15.75 21.31 -28.56
C ASP A 434 -16.76 21.41 -29.70
N ARG A 435 -17.78 22.25 -29.48
CA ARG A 435 -18.40 23.07 -30.53
C ARG A 435 -18.52 24.48 -29.96
N GLN A 436 -17.66 25.37 -30.46
CA GLN A 436 -17.69 26.80 -30.18
C GLN A 436 -19.07 27.42 -30.44
N GLU A 437 -19.42 28.38 -29.58
CA GLU A 437 -20.52 29.35 -29.67
C GLU A 437 -21.95 28.84 -29.40
N SER A 438 -22.30 28.66 -28.11
CA SER A 438 -23.58 29.14 -27.50
C SER A 438 -23.83 28.69 -26.03
N VAL A 439 -22.92 27.93 -25.42
CA VAL A 439 -23.25 27.14 -24.20
C VAL A 439 -22.92 27.83 -22.86
N LEU A 440 -22.45 29.08 -22.85
CA LEU A 440 -22.47 29.89 -21.60
C LEU A 440 -23.89 29.96 -21.00
N SER A 441 -24.93 29.76 -21.83
CA SER A 441 -26.32 29.67 -21.41
C SER A 441 -26.75 28.32 -20.78
N GLY A 442 -26.00 27.23 -20.97
CA GLY A 442 -26.40 25.86 -20.60
C GLY A 442 -26.05 25.46 -19.18
N ALA A 443 -24.82 25.75 -18.75
CA ALA A 443 -24.38 25.50 -17.37
C ALA A 443 -25.09 26.42 -16.36
N GLU A 444 -25.35 27.68 -16.75
CA GLU A 444 -26.18 28.61 -15.96
C GLU A 444 -27.67 28.23 -15.95
N LYS A 445 -28.20 27.58 -17.01
CA LYS A 445 -29.57 27.01 -17.02
C LYS A 445 -29.70 25.82 -16.08
N LEU A 446 -28.76 24.88 -16.15
CA LEU A 446 -28.75 23.68 -15.29
C LEU A 446 -28.62 24.05 -13.81
N LEU A 447 -27.82 25.08 -13.47
CA LEU A 447 -27.73 25.59 -12.11
C LEU A 447 -28.97 26.40 -11.66
N ARG A 448 -29.72 27.02 -12.59
CA ARG A 448 -30.98 27.75 -12.28
C ARG A 448 -32.19 26.82 -12.11
N GLU A 449 -32.27 25.72 -12.85
CA GLU A 449 -33.34 24.73 -12.70
C GLU A 449 -33.18 23.85 -11.44
N LEU A 450 -32.02 23.91 -10.77
CA LEU A 450 -31.75 23.23 -9.50
C LEU A 450 -32.07 24.06 -8.24
N ALA A 451 -32.63 25.27 -8.41
CA ALA A 451 -33.01 26.17 -7.31
C ALA A 451 -34.52 26.20 -7.00
N GLU A 452 -35.33 25.33 -7.60
CA GLU A 452 -36.74 25.09 -7.25
C GLU A 452 -36.97 23.69 -6.66
#